data_AF-A0A2H0UT58-F1
#
_entry.id   AF-A0A2H0UT58-F1
#
_cell.length_a   1.000
_cell.length_b   1.000
_cell.length_c   1.000
_cell.angle_alpha   90.00
_cell.angle_beta   90.00
_cell.angle_gamma   90.00
#
_symmetry.space_group_name_H-M   'P 1'
#
loop_
_entity.id
_entity.type
_entity.pdbx_description
1 polymer ?
#
loop_
_entity_poly.entity_id
_entity_poly.type
_entity_poly.pdbx_seq_one_letter_code
_entity_poly.pdbx_strand_id
1 'polypeptide(L)'
;MIMDKILEKLNKLSLPAVILVASLILGGFFYASQVNKQRSIERQQQIKIETEKQEQLAKELKEQEAKEEAEQALNTCIGNAEDNYSDRWHKECKAQGKLTSKCIDINELSFDEYLKKYGLTSEEYVKERNLTPSNPDDPVSARLSASFDYILKRPSECSCRLAIDPYVNLFDKGLDDDKAECLRRYPQN
;
A
#
# COMPACT_ATOMS: atom_id res chain seq x y z
N MET A 1 49.95 18.39 -81.76
CA MET A 1 49.95 17.01 -82.28
C MET A 1 49.91 15.91 -81.22
N ILE A 2 50.71 15.95 -80.13
CA ILE A 2 50.55 14.99 -79.01
C ILE A 2 49.35 15.35 -78.13
N MET A 3 49.11 16.64 -77.91
CA MET A 3 48.00 17.13 -77.08
C MET A 3 46.62 16.80 -77.69
N ASP A 4 46.48 16.88 -79.02
CA ASP A 4 45.22 16.59 -79.73
C ASP A 4 44.81 15.12 -79.63
N LYS A 5 45.77 14.19 -79.72
CA LYS A 5 45.53 12.75 -79.57
C LYS A 5 45.14 12.36 -78.14
N ILE A 6 45.59 13.11 -77.14
CA ILE A 6 45.20 12.90 -75.73
C ILE A 6 43.78 13.41 -75.50
N LEU A 7 43.43 14.57 -76.06
CA LEU A 7 42.09 15.14 -75.97
C LEU A 7 41.03 14.24 -76.62
N GLU A 8 41.34 13.62 -77.75
CA GLU A 8 40.43 12.73 -78.49
C GLU A 8 40.18 11.40 -77.75
N LYS A 9 41.21 10.85 -77.07
CA LYS A 9 41.07 9.66 -76.23
C LYS A 9 40.29 9.93 -74.94
N LEU A 10 40.48 11.11 -74.34
CA LEU A 10 39.71 11.55 -73.18
C LEU A 10 38.22 11.74 -73.52
N ASN A 11 37.91 12.24 -74.73
CA ASN A 11 36.52 12.39 -75.18
C ASN A 11 35.81 11.05 -75.43
N LYS A 12 36.53 9.99 -75.84
CA LYS A 12 35.96 8.64 -75.97
C LYS A 12 35.77 7.93 -74.62
N LEU A 13 36.52 8.30 -73.58
CA LEU A 13 36.39 7.75 -72.22
C LEU A 13 35.48 8.58 -71.31
N SER A 14 35.18 9.83 -71.66
CA SER A 14 34.36 10.71 -70.82
C SER A 14 32.90 10.22 -70.72
N LEU A 15 32.33 9.70 -71.81
CA LEU A 15 30.93 9.28 -71.84
C LEU A 15 30.61 8.09 -70.89
N PRO A 16 31.36 6.96 -70.91
CA PRO A 16 31.15 5.87 -69.95
C PRO A 16 31.45 6.29 -68.50
N ALA A 17 32.48 7.12 -68.30
CA ALA A 17 32.86 7.61 -66.98
C ALA A 17 31.75 8.48 -66.36
N VAL A 18 31.14 9.37 -67.15
CA VAL A 18 30.02 10.21 -66.69
C VAL A 18 28.79 9.37 -66.33
N ILE A 19 28.49 8.31 -67.08
CA ILE A 19 27.38 7.39 -66.77
C ILE A 19 27.62 6.67 -65.43
N LEU A 20 28.84 6.19 -65.18
CA LEU A 20 29.20 5.56 -63.90
C LEU A 20 29.09 6.56 -62.74
N VAL A 21 29.62 7.77 -62.90
CA VAL A 21 29.53 8.82 -61.87
C VAL A 21 28.06 9.19 -61.59
N ALA A 22 27.24 9.35 -62.63
CA ALA A 22 25.81 9.65 -62.47
C ALA A 22 25.07 8.52 -61.73
N SER A 23 25.37 7.25 -62.05
CA SER A 23 24.78 6.09 -61.37
C SER A 23 25.17 6.01 -59.89
N LEU A 24 26.41 6.37 -59.54
CA LEU A 24 26.90 6.43 -58.16
C LEU A 24 26.22 7.55 -57.36
N ILE A 25 26.04 8.73 -57.97
CA ILE A 25 25.36 9.86 -57.32
C ILE A 25 23.88 9.52 -57.07
N LEU A 26 23.18 9.00 -58.09
CA LEU A 26 21.77 8.60 -57.95
C LEU A 26 21.59 7.46 -56.94
N GLY A 27 22.44 6.43 -57.01
CA GLY A 27 22.41 5.32 -56.06
C GLY A 27 22.70 5.76 -54.62
N GLY A 28 23.70 6.62 -54.44
CA GLY A 28 24.05 7.19 -53.13
C GLY A 28 22.94 8.05 -52.54
N PHE A 29 22.31 8.90 -53.34
CA PHE A 29 21.19 9.75 -52.90
C PHE A 29 19.95 8.91 -52.54
N PHE A 30 19.65 7.89 -53.34
CA PHE A 30 18.55 6.96 -53.07
C PHE A 30 18.79 6.15 -51.80
N TYR A 31 19.99 5.63 -51.60
CA TYR A 31 20.37 4.92 -50.38
C TYR A 31 20.29 5.82 -49.14
N ALA A 32 20.89 7.02 -49.19
CA ALA A 32 20.82 7.98 -48.09
C ALA A 32 19.38 8.39 -47.75
N SER A 33 18.53 8.56 -48.79
CA SER A 33 17.11 8.85 -48.61
C SER A 33 16.37 7.71 -47.90
N GLN A 34 16.64 6.45 -48.26
CA GLN A 34 16.02 5.29 -47.60
C GLN A 34 16.48 5.12 -46.14
N VAL A 35 17.78 5.30 -45.87
CA VAL A 35 18.32 5.21 -44.50
C VAL A 35 17.70 6.28 -43.59
N ASN A 36 17.52 7.51 -44.09
CA ASN A 36 16.84 8.56 -43.33
C ASN A 36 15.36 8.21 -43.05
N LYS A 37 14.66 7.60 -44.01
CA LYS A 37 13.28 7.13 -43.80
C LYS A 37 13.21 6.02 -42.74
N GLN A 38 14.09 5.02 -42.81
CA GLN A 38 14.15 3.95 -41.79
C GLN A 38 14.42 4.52 -40.40
N ARG A 39 15.40 5.42 -40.27
CA ARG A 39 15.74 6.04 -38.98
C ARG A 39 14.58 6.86 -38.39
N SER A 40 13.79 7.52 -39.23
CA SER A 40 12.60 8.24 -38.77
C SER A 40 11.52 7.30 -38.25
N ILE A 41 11.32 6.16 -38.91
CA ILE A 41 10.32 5.15 -38.51
C ILE A 41 10.73 4.49 -37.19
N GLU A 42 12.00 4.11 -37.05
CA GLU A 42 12.53 3.50 -35.82
C GLU A 42 12.36 4.43 -34.61
N ARG A 43 12.66 5.73 -34.77
CA ARG A 43 12.44 6.71 -33.70
C ARG A 43 10.97 6.84 -33.32
N GLN A 44 10.07 6.88 -34.30
CA GLN A 44 8.64 6.94 -34.02
C GLN A 44 8.14 5.66 -33.32
N GLN A 45 8.67 4.49 -33.68
CA GLN A 45 8.34 3.23 -33.00
C GLN A 45 8.88 3.21 -31.58
N GLN A 46 10.12 3.66 -31.34
CA GLN A 46 10.70 3.74 -29.99
C GLN A 46 9.88 4.66 -29.09
N ILE A 47 9.49 5.84 -29.58
CA ILE A 47 8.64 6.78 -28.83
C ILE A 47 7.28 6.14 -28.52
N LYS A 48 6.66 5.44 -29.47
CA LYS A 48 5.39 4.74 -29.23
C LYS A 48 5.53 3.66 -28.16
N ILE A 49 6.55 2.82 -28.25
CA ILE A 49 6.82 1.75 -27.28
C ILE A 49 7.08 2.34 -25.88
N GLU A 50 7.85 3.41 -25.80
CA GLU A 50 8.14 4.07 -24.52
C GLU A 50 6.88 4.71 -23.92
N THR A 51 6.06 5.37 -24.74
CA THR A 51 4.79 5.97 -24.32
C THR A 51 3.81 4.90 -23.84
N GLU A 52 3.65 3.80 -24.59
CA GLU A 52 2.79 2.67 -24.21
C GLU A 52 3.24 2.03 -22.89
N LYS A 53 4.55 1.88 -22.69
CA LYS A 53 5.10 1.37 -21.41
C LYS A 53 4.82 2.31 -20.25
N GLN A 54 4.98 3.63 -20.44
CA GLN A 54 4.66 4.61 -19.41
C GLN A 54 3.16 4.62 -19.09
N GLU A 55 2.30 4.51 -20.09
CA GLU A 55 0.85 4.42 -19.87
C GLU A 55 0.45 3.13 -19.14
N GLN A 56 1.07 2.00 -19.47
CA GLN A 56 0.85 0.73 -18.76
C GLN A 56 1.29 0.83 -17.29
N LEU A 57 2.50 1.33 -17.03
CA LEU A 57 3.00 1.55 -15.67
C LEU A 57 2.11 2.50 -14.87
N ALA A 58 1.64 3.59 -15.49
CA ALA A 58 0.75 4.54 -14.83
C ALA A 58 -0.63 3.92 -14.51
N LYS A 59 -1.13 3.01 -15.36
CA LYS A 59 -2.37 2.27 -15.10
C LYS A 59 -2.18 1.25 -13.97
N GLU A 60 -1.10 0.48 -14.00
CA GLU A 60 -0.78 -0.50 -12.95
C GLU A 60 -0.60 0.18 -11.58
N LEU A 61 0.12 1.31 -11.55
CA LEU A 61 0.32 2.08 -10.31
C LEU A 61 -1.01 2.60 -9.74
N LYS A 62 -1.88 3.15 -10.59
CA LYS A 62 -3.22 3.61 -10.17
C LYS A 62 -4.10 2.46 -9.70
N GLU A 63 -4.00 1.29 -10.32
CA GLU A 63 -4.75 0.11 -9.88
C GLU A 63 -4.24 -0.38 -8.52
N GLN A 64 -2.93 -0.38 -8.28
CA GLN A 64 -2.36 -0.71 -6.97
C GLN A 64 -2.78 0.28 -5.89
N GLU A 65 -2.68 1.59 -6.16
CA GLU A 65 -3.10 2.64 -5.23
C GLU A 65 -4.58 2.49 -4.85
N ALA A 66 -5.46 2.24 -5.83
CA ALA A 66 -6.87 2.00 -5.58
C ALA A 66 -7.14 0.73 -4.75
N LYS A 67 -6.32 -0.32 -4.91
CA LYS A 67 -6.41 -1.54 -4.11
C LYS A 67 -5.97 -1.29 -2.66
N GLU A 68 -4.84 -0.62 -2.47
CA GLU A 68 -4.34 -0.26 -1.14
C GLU A 68 -5.33 0.63 -0.38
N GLU A 69 -5.92 1.63 -1.05
CA GLU A 69 -6.96 2.49 -0.47
C GLU A 69 -8.20 1.69 -0.06
N ALA A 70 -8.65 0.76 -0.90
CA ALA A 70 -9.80 -0.10 -0.60
C ALA A 70 -9.53 -1.05 0.57
N GLU A 71 -8.33 -1.63 0.65
CA GLU A 71 -7.90 -2.46 1.78
C GLU A 71 -7.82 -1.64 3.08
N GLN A 72 -7.24 -0.44 3.04
CA GLN A 72 -7.18 0.44 4.19
C GLN A 72 -8.58 0.85 4.67
N ALA A 73 -9.49 1.16 3.74
CA ALA A 73 -10.88 1.50 4.05
C ALA A 73 -11.63 0.30 4.66
N LEU A 74 -11.41 -0.92 4.14
CA LEU A 74 -11.97 -2.15 4.71
C LEU A 74 -11.47 -2.37 6.14
N ASN A 75 -10.15 -2.31 6.35
CA ASN A 75 -9.54 -2.51 7.67
C ASN A 75 -10.06 -1.50 8.68
N THR A 76 -10.21 -0.23 8.27
CA THR A 76 -10.80 0.84 9.10
C THR A 76 -12.26 0.54 9.43
N CYS A 77 -13.04 0.05 8.47
CA CYS A 77 -14.44 -0.34 8.68
C CYS A 77 -14.55 -1.48 9.70
N ILE A 78 -13.74 -2.53 9.53
CA ILE A 78 -13.72 -3.68 10.44
C ILE A 78 -13.30 -3.26 11.85
N GLY A 79 -12.24 -2.45 11.98
CA GLY A 79 -11.80 -1.94 13.29
C GLY A 79 -12.90 -1.14 14.00
N ASN A 80 -13.57 -0.24 13.27
CA ASN A 80 -14.70 0.51 13.81
C ASN A 80 -15.86 -0.40 14.22
N ALA A 81 -16.14 -1.48 13.49
CA ALA A 81 -17.18 -2.45 13.85
C ALA A 81 -16.82 -3.19 15.15
N GLU A 82 -15.56 -3.61 15.30
CA GLU A 82 -15.05 -4.28 16.50
C GLU A 82 -15.09 -3.37 17.73
N ASP A 83 -14.63 -2.12 17.59
CA ASP A 83 -14.64 -1.12 18.66
C ASP A 83 -16.09 -0.82 19.10
N ASN A 84 -16.97 -0.56 18.14
CA ASN A 84 -18.38 -0.30 18.43
C ASN A 84 -19.08 -1.49 19.08
N TYR A 85 -18.74 -2.71 18.68
CA TYR A 85 -19.26 -3.93 19.29
C TYR A 85 -18.76 -4.07 20.72
N SER A 86 -17.45 -3.91 20.94
CA SER A 86 -16.82 -3.97 22.27
C SER A 86 -17.43 -2.95 23.23
N ASP A 87 -17.60 -1.70 22.79
CA ASP A 87 -18.20 -0.63 23.59
C ASP A 87 -19.65 -0.92 23.96
N ARG A 88 -20.44 -1.42 23.01
CA ARG A 88 -21.83 -1.81 23.25
C ARG A 88 -21.91 -2.99 24.23
N TRP A 89 -21.05 -3.98 24.05
CA TRP A 89 -20.95 -5.14 24.93
C TRP A 89 -20.55 -4.75 26.35
N HIS A 90 -19.56 -3.87 26.49
CA HIS A 90 -19.13 -3.34 27.79
C HIS A 90 -20.28 -2.62 28.51
N LYS A 91 -21.01 -1.74 27.82
CA LYS A 91 -22.16 -1.01 28.39
C LYS A 91 -23.25 -1.96 28.88
N GLU A 92 -23.55 -3.00 28.12
CA GLU A 92 -24.58 -3.99 28.50
C GLU A 92 -24.15 -4.81 29.72
N CYS A 93 -22.89 -5.28 29.73
CA CYS A 93 -22.32 -5.98 30.88
C CYS A 93 -22.29 -5.09 32.15
N LYS A 94 -22.04 -3.79 31.98
CA LYS A 94 -22.14 -2.80 33.07
C LYS A 94 -23.58 -2.65 33.57
N ALA A 95 -24.55 -2.51 32.68
CA ALA A 95 -25.97 -2.37 33.02
C ALA A 95 -26.53 -3.60 33.75
N GLN A 96 -26.08 -4.80 33.38
CA GLN A 96 -26.46 -6.06 34.05
C GLN A 96 -25.69 -6.32 35.36
N GLY A 97 -24.79 -5.42 35.77
CA GLY A 97 -23.98 -5.59 36.99
C GLY A 97 -22.99 -6.77 36.92
N LYS A 98 -22.65 -7.23 35.71
CA LYS A 98 -21.77 -8.38 35.49
C LYS A 98 -20.28 -8.01 35.46
N LEU A 99 -19.97 -6.72 35.36
CA LEU A 99 -18.60 -6.22 35.45
C LEU A 99 -18.24 -5.94 36.91
N THR A 100 -17.04 -6.37 37.30
CA THR A 100 -16.44 -5.96 38.58
C THR A 100 -16.04 -4.48 38.52
N SER A 101 -15.98 -3.81 39.67
CA SER A 101 -15.50 -2.42 39.76
C SER A 101 -14.11 -2.26 39.14
N LYS A 102 -13.21 -3.22 39.39
CA LYS A 102 -11.88 -3.29 38.77
C LYS A 102 -11.95 -3.30 37.24
N CYS A 103 -12.90 -4.02 36.67
CA CYS A 103 -13.08 -4.07 35.22
C CYS A 103 -13.72 -2.82 34.61
N ILE A 104 -14.58 -2.14 35.36
CA ILE A 104 -15.10 -0.83 34.94
C ILE A 104 -13.93 0.17 34.92
N ASP A 105 -13.11 0.17 35.98
CA ASP A 105 -11.96 1.07 36.11
C ASP A 105 -10.90 0.83 35.03
N ILE A 106 -10.59 -0.43 34.70
CA ILE A 106 -9.63 -0.76 33.62
C ILE A 106 -10.13 -0.27 32.25
N ASN A 107 -11.45 -0.25 32.03
CA ASN A 107 -12.03 0.19 30.76
C ASN A 107 -12.20 1.72 30.67
N GLU A 108 -12.54 2.38 31.78
CA GLU A 108 -12.90 3.81 31.80
C GLU A 108 -11.74 4.74 32.16
N LEU A 109 -10.72 4.25 32.89
CA LEU A 109 -9.59 5.07 33.31
C LEU A 109 -8.39 4.91 32.37
N SER A 110 -7.64 6.00 32.20
CA SER A 110 -6.29 5.92 31.67
C SER A 110 -5.38 5.12 32.61
N PHE A 111 -4.27 4.60 32.09
CA PHE A 111 -3.31 3.85 32.90
C PHE A 111 -2.82 4.65 34.13
N ASP A 112 -2.53 5.94 33.95
CA ASP A 112 -2.07 6.80 35.03
C ASP A 112 -3.17 7.07 36.07
N GLU A 113 -4.42 7.23 35.65
CA GLU A 113 -5.56 7.38 36.56
C GLU A 113 -5.86 6.08 37.32
N TYR A 114 -5.73 4.93 36.66
CA TYR A 114 -5.84 3.62 37.28
C TYR A 114 -4.80 3.45 38.39
N LEU A 115 -3.51 3.68 38.08
CA LEU A 115 -2.43 3.62 39.05
C LEU A 115 -2.69 4.53 40.25
N LYS A 116 -3.10 5.78 39.99
CA LYS A 116 -3.41 6.76 41.03
C LYS A 116 -4.59 6.33 41.91
N LYS A 117 -5.64 5.76 41.33
CA LYS A 117 -6.83 5.29 42.06
C LYS A 117 -6.51 4.16 43.01
N TYR A 118 -5.62 3.26 42.62
CA TYR A 118 -5.21 2.11 43.42
C TYR A 118 -3.95 2.34 44.25
N GLY A 119 -3.36 3.54 44.20
CA GLY A 119 -2.14 3.87 44.93
C GLY A 119 -0.92 3.05 44.49
N LEU A 120 -0.89 2.63 43.22
CA LEU A 120 0.15 1.77 42.64
C LEU A 120 1.16 2.61 41.86
N THR A 121 2.42 2.20 41.90
CA THR A 121 3.45 2.61 40.93
C THR A 121 3.48 1.65 39.74
N SER A 122 4.04 2.10 38.60
CA SER A 122 4.23 1.22 37.43
C SER A 122 5.09 -0.01 37.75
N GLU A 123 6.05 0.12 38.66
CA GLU A 123 6.93 -0.96 39.09
C GLU A 123 6.21 -2.00 39.96
N GLU A 124 5.34 -1.54 40.87
CA GLU A 124 4.48 -2.42 41.66
C GLU A 124 3.48 -3.17 40.78
N TYR A 125 2.91 -2.50 39.77
CA TYR A 125 2.04 -3.14 38.79
C TYR A 125 2.76 -4.25 38.02
N VAL A 126 3.99 -4.00 37.53
CA VAL A 126 4.83 -5.00 36.86
C VAL A 126 5.07 -6.22 37.75
N LYS A 127 5.38 -6.00 39.03
CA LYS A 127 5.60 -7.06 40.02
C LYS A 127 4.33 -7.87 40.30
N GLU A 128 3.20 -7.21 40.52
CA GLU A 128 1.91 -7.86 40.77
C GLU A 128 1.50 -8.76 39.58
N ARG A 129 1.85 -8.34 38.37
CA ARG A 129 1.48 -9.00 37.11
C ARG A 129 2.51 -10.02 36.63
N ASN A 130 3.63 -10.17 37.35
CA ASN A 130 4.76 -11.01 36.96
C ASN A 130 5.27 -10.70 35.53
N LEU A 131 5.30 -9.40 35.17
CA LEU A 131 5.79 -8.97 33.86
C LEU A 131 7.32 -8.87 33.87
N THR A 132 7.95 -9.29 32.78
CA THR A 132 9.39 -9.12 32.56
C THR A 132 9.64 -7.94 31.63
N PRO A 133 10.01 -6.75 32.16
CA PRO A 133 10.40 -5.62 31.34
C PRO A 133 11.68 -5.95 30.55
N SER A 134 11.81 -5.39 29.34
CA SER A 134 12.96 -5.62 28.47
C SER A 134 14.29 -5.19 29.09
N ASN A 135 14.25 -4.26 30.05
CA ASN A 135 15.38 -3.86 30.86
C ASN A 135 14.90 -3.57 32.29
N PRO A 136 15.22 -4.42 33.28
CA PRO A 136 14.66 -4.33 34.64
C PRO A 136 15.16 -3.14 35.45
N ASP A 137 16.30 -2.55 35.08
CA ASP A 137 16.89 -1.40 35.78
C ASP A 137 16.42 -0.04 35.19
N ASP A 138 15.60 -0.06 34.14
CA ASP A 138 15.10 1.15 33.46
C ASP A 138 13.62 1.41 33.80
N PRO A 139 13.27 2.51 34.50
CA PRO A 139 11.89 2.84 34.85
C PRO A 139 10.99 3.08 33.63
N VAL A 140 11.56 3.48 32.48
CA VAL A 140 10.81 3.68 31.24
C VAL A 140 10.36 2.33 30.67
N SER A 141 11.22 1.32 30.74
CA SER A 141 10.93 -0.05 30.31
C SER A 141 9.84 -0.71 31.16
N ALA A 142 9.88 -0.51 32.48
CA ALA A 142 8.82 -0.94 33.39
C ALA A 142 7.49 -0.25 33.09
N ARG A 143 7.49 1.07 32.85
CA ARG A 143 6.26 1.80 32.52
C ARG A 143 5.65 1.35 31.19
N LEU A 144 6.47 1.11 30.16
CA LEU A 144 6.01 0.64 28.85
C LEU A 144 5.41 -0.76 28.95
N SER A 145 6.11 -1.71 29.58
CA SER A 145 5.58 -3.07 29.77
C SER A 145 4.26 -3.09 30.55
N ALA A 146 4.16 -2.26 31.61
CA ALA A 146 2.94 -2.09 32.39
C ALA A 146 1.77 -1.51 31.56
N SER A 147 2.02 -0.46 30.79
CA SER A 147 0.99 0.17 29.96
C SER A 147 0.54 -0.74 28.81
N PHE A 148 1.46 -1.48 28.19
CA PHE A 148 1.11 -2.47 27.18
C PHE A 148 0.28 -3.62 27.76
N ASP A 149 0.65 -4.19 28.91
CA ASP A 149 -0.17 -5.21 29.58
C ASP A 149 -1.56 -4.68 29.94
N TYR A 150 -1.65 -3.46 30.49
CA TYR A 150 -2.92 -2.81 30.84
C TYR A 150 -3.86 -2.70 29.63
N ILE A 151 -3.33 -2.31 28.47
CA ILE A 151 -4.12 -2.19 27.23
C ILE A 151 -4.48 -3.57 26.66
N LEU A 152 -3.52 -4.48 26.56
CA LEU A 152 -3.70 -5.79 25.91
C LEU A 152 -4.60 -6.74 26.71
N LYS A 153 -4.62 -6.63 28.04
CA LYS A 153 -5.42 -7.50 28.89
C LYS A 153 -6.84 -7.01 29.16
N ARG A 154 -7.11 -5.71 28.90
CA ARG A 154 -8.46 -5.12 28.99
C ARG A 154 -9.57 -6.02 28.39
N PRO A 155 -9.43 -6.59 27.17
CA PRO A 155 -10.47 -7.45 26.59
C PRO A 155 -10.55 -8.86 27.19
N SER A 156 -9.45 -9.44 27.69
CA SER A 156 -9.45 -10.83 28.19
C SER A 156 -9.90 -10.95 29.64
N GLU A 157 -9.47 -10.03 30.52
CA GLU A 157 -9.76 -10.08 31.95
C GLU A 157 -11.14 -9.49 32.30
N CYS A 158 -11.66 -8.63 31.43
CA CYS A 158 -12.92 -7.95 31.61
C CYS A 158 -13.99 -8.36 30.59
N SER A 159 -13.84 -9.56 30.04
CA SER A 159 -14.88 -10.20 29.24
C SER A 159 -16.03 -10.65 30.16
N CYS A 160 -17.23 -10.13 29.91
CA CYS A 160 -18.44 -10.65 30.54
C CYS A 160 -19.18 -11.55 29.55
N ARG A 161 -19.62 -12.71 30.03
CA ARG A 161 -20.49 -13.62 29.26
C ARG A 161 -21.93 -13.21 29.47
N LEU A 162 -22.50 -12.53 28.48
CA LEU A 162 -23.95 -12.37 28.40
C LEU A 162 -24.53 -13.71 27.95
N ALA A 163 -25.59 -14.17 28.62
CA ALA A 163 -26.37 -15.28 28.07
C ALA A 163 -26.99 -14.73 26.78
N ILE A 164 -26.73 -15.39 25.66
CA ILE A 164 -27.36 -15.09 24.39
C ILE A 164 -28.80 -15.59 24.55
N ASP A 165 -29.66 -14.79 25.17
CA ASP A 165 -31.09 -15.06 25.17
C ASP A 165 -31.57 -14.82 23.74
N PRO A 166 -32.08 -15.84 23.03
CA PRO A 166 -32.52 -15.70 21.64
C PRO A 166 -33.64 -14.69 21.44
N TYR A 167 -34.27 -14.20 22.52
CA TYR A 167 -35.36 -13.22 22.48
C TYR A 167 -34.96 -11.81 22.95
N VAL A 168 -33.74 -11.62 23.49
CA VAL A 168 -33.30 -10.34 24.09
C VAL A 168 -31.92 -9.90 23.59
N ASN A 169 -31.47 -10.38 22.43
CA ASN A 169 -30.42 -9.69 21.71
C ASN A 169 -30.95 -8.34 21.23
N LEU A 170 -30.81 -7.29 22.05
CA LEU A 170 -31.03 -5.90 21.60
C LEU A 170 -30.10 -5.51 20.44
N PHE A 171 -29.07 -6.32 20.17
CA PHE A 171 -28.18 -6.22 19.03
C PHE A 171 -28.55 -7.28 17.98
N ASP A 172 -29.63 -7.00 17.23
CA ASP A 172 -30.07 -7.81 16.07
C ASP A 172 -29.01 -7.91 14.95
N LYS A 173 -27.94 -7.11 15.04
CA LYS A 173 -26.73 -7.25 14.23
C LYS A 173 -25.56 -7.66 15.12
N GLY A 174 -25.05 -8.86 14.91
CA GLY A 174 -23.81 -9.31 15.54
C GLY A 174 -22.59 -8.63 14.91
N LEU A 175 -21.43 -8.79 15.55
CA LEU A 175 -20.14 -8.36 14.97
C LEU A 175 -19.95 -8.94 13.56
N ASP A 176 -20.40 -10.16 13.34
CA ASP A 176 -20.31 -10.83 12.03
C ASP A 176 -21.16 -10.13 10.96
N ASP A 177 -22.32 -9.57 11.33
CA ASP A 177 -23.17 -8.81 10.41
C ASP A 177 -22.54 -7.47 10.03
N ASP A 178 -21.95 -6.76 11.00
CA ASP A 178 -21.24 -5.50 10.76
C ASP A 178 -19.97 -5.73 9.92
N LYS A 179 -19.24 -6.82 10.17
CA LYS A 179 -18.11 -7.25 9.32
C LYS A 179 -18.55 -7.62 7.91
N ALA A 180 -19.66 -8.35 7.77
CA ALA A 180 -20.22 -8.68 6.47
C ALA A 180 -20.67 -7.42 5.71
N GLU A 181 -21.23 -6.41 6.40
CA GLU A 181 -21.56 -5.12 5.81
C GLU A 181 -20.31 -4.38 5.31
N CYS A 182 -19.22 -4.38 6.08
CA CYS A 182 -17.93 -3.85 5.65
C CYS A 182 -17.39 -4.54 4.40
N LEU A 183 -17.42 -5.89 4.35
CA LEU A 183 -16.97 -6.66 3.19
C LEU A 183 -17.84 -6.44 1.95
N ARG A 184 -19.15 -6.20 2.12
CA ARG A 184 -20.05 -5.84 1.02
C ARG A 184 -19.77 -4.43 0.48
N ARG A 185 -19.36 -3.51 1.35
CA ARG A 185 -19.05 -2.13 0.99
C ARG A 185 -17.69 -1.98 0.31
N TYR A 186 -16.72 -2.83 0.68
CA TYR A 186 -15.37 -2.85 0.13
C TYR A 186 -15.02 -4.25 -0.40
N PRO A 187 -15.58 -4.63 -1.56
CA PRO A 187 -15.32 -5.95 -2.15
C PRO A 187 -13.84 -6.07 -2.54
N GLN A 188 -13.25 -7.19 -2.13
CA GLN A 188 -11.89 -7.59 -2.51
C GLN A 188 -11.98 -8.24 -3.90
N ASN A 189 -11.72 -7.47 -4.96
CA ASN A 189 -11.66 -7.94 -6.35
C ASN A 189 -10.23 -8.24 -6.79
#